data_AF-A0A3P6FY49-F1
#
_entry.id   AF-A0A3P6FY49-F1
#
_cell.length_a   1.000
_cell.length_b   1.000
_cell.length_c   1.000
_cell.angle_alpha   90.00
_cell.angle_beta   90.00
_cell.angle_gamma   90.00
#
_symmetry.space_group_name_H-M   'P 1'
#
loop_
_entity.id
_entity.type
_entity.pdbx_description
1 polymer ?
#
loop_
_entity_poly.entity_id
_entity_poly.type
_entity_poly.pdbx_seq_one_letter_code
_entity_poly.pdbx_strand_id
1 'polypeptide(L)'
;MVSEFSLVSDDALVLDGEWLHMRCSAHIINLIVKDGLTDANESVDAVRNAVVYVRGSGNRLISFEQKVESGRMTRGSLPLDVTTRWNSTYLMLSTALKFRVMFDKMETEDKLYNDYFMEVGIKGRREWDLLNTLDWKAIEKTRSFLGDILQLYTSCVSSNISQCS
;
A
#
# COMPACT_ATOMS: atom_id res chain seq x y z
N MET A 1 -30.62 -8.39 10.54
CA MET A 1 -30.82 -9.27 11.70
C MET A 1 -29.46 -9.46 12.36
N VAL A 2 -29.07 -8.50 13.20
CA VAL A 2 -27.90 -8.68 14.07
C VAL A 2 -28.38 -9.51 15.24
N SER A 3 -27.82 -10.70 15.41
CA SER A 3 -28.02 -11.51 16.60
C SER A 3 -27.59 -10.69 17.81
N GLU A 4 -28.50 -10.49 18.75
CA GLU A 4 -28.22 -9.93 20.06
C GLU A 4 -27.19 -10.85 20.75
N PHE A 5 -26.03 -10.31 21.12
CA PHE A 5 -25.06 -11.04 21.92
C PHE A 5 -25.60 -11.11 23.35
N SER A 6 -26.33 -12.18 23.69
CA SER A 6 -26.67 -12.46 25.09
C SER A 6 -25.48 -13.14 25.77
N LEU A 7 -25.08 -12.65 26.95
CA LEU A 7 -24.13 -13.36 27.80
C LEU A 7 -24.69 -14.75 28.14
N VAL A 8 -23.89 -15.79 27.92
CA VAL A 8 -24.29 -17.20 28.12
C VAL A 8 -24.41 -17.56 29.60
N SER A 9 -23.74 -16.80 30.48
CA SER A 9 -23.80 -16.89 31.94
C SER A 9 -23.07 -15.70 32.58
N ASP A 10 -23.30 -15.43 33.87
CA ASP A 10 -22.59 -14.38 34.63
C ASP A 10 -21.07 -14.66 34.71
N ASP A 11 -20.65 -15.93 34.67
CA ASP A 11 -19.23 -16.34 34.65
C ASP A 11 -18.59 -16.33 33.24
N ALA A 12 -19.24 -15.75 32.23
CA ALA A 12 -18.77 -15.84 30.85
C ALA A 12 -17.48 -15.04 30.57
N LEU A 13 -17.15 -14.07 31.43
CA LEU A 13 -15.97 -13.23 31.29
C LEU A 13 -14.99 -13.50 32.44
N VAL A 14 -13.72 -13.68 32.08
CA VAL A 14 -12.63 -13.82 33.06
C VAL A 14 -12.57 -12.55 33.92
N LEU A 15 -12.59 -12.72 35.25
CA LEU A 15 -12.57 -11.62 36.24
C LEU A 15 -13.68 -10.58 35.99
N ASP A 16 -14.90 -11.02 35.69
CA ASP A 16 -16.06 -10.14 35.41
C ASP A 16 -15.80 -9.10 34.29
N GLY A 17 -14.79 -9.33 33.45
CA GLY A 17 -14.39 -8.40 32.41
C GLY A 17 -13.61 -7.18 32.89
N GLU A 18 -13.14 -7.12 34.14
CA GLU A 18 -12.34 -5.99 34.69
C GLU A 18 -11.12 -5.63 33.83
N TRP A 19 -10.58 -6.58 33.08
CA TRP A 19 -9.39 -6.43 32.24
C TRP A 19 -9.68 -6.67 30.75
N LEU A 20 -10.96 -6.64 30.34
CA LEU A 20 -11.35 -6.89 28.96
C LEU A 20 -10.97 -5.70 28.06
N HIS A 21 -9.84 -5.81 27.36
CA HIS A 21 -9.41 -4.83 26.38
C HIS A 21 -9.70 -5.28 24.95
N MET A 22 -10.80 -4.79 24.37
CA MET A 22 -11.14 -5.01 22.97
C MET A 22 -10.44 -3.99 22.07
N ARG A 23 -9.75 -4.47 21.02
CA ARG A 23 -9.14 -3.61 19.99
C ARG A 23 -10.20 -3.12 19.01
N CYS A 24 -10.08 -1.88 18.55
CA CYS A 24 -10.99 -1.36 17.52
C CYS A 24 -10.82 -2.11 16.19
N SER A 25 -11.88 -2.22 15.40
CA SER A 25 -11.85 -2.94 14.11
C SER A 25 -10.80 -2.38 13.16
N ALA A 26 -10.56 -1.06 13.18
CA ALA A 26 -9.49 -0.43 12.40
C ALA A 26 -8.10 -0.94 12.80
N HIS A 27 -7.86 -1.18 14.10
CA HIS A 27 -6.60 -1.74 14.59
C HIS A 27 -6.46 -3.21 14.22
N ILE A 28 -7.53 -4.00 14.30
CA ILE A 28 -7.53 -5.39 13.85
C ILE A 28 -7.23 -5.48 12.35
N ILE A 29 -7.88 -4.66 11.53
CA ILE A 29 -7.63 -4.57 10.09
C ILE A 29 -6.18 -4.19 9.81
N ASN A 30 -5.63 -3.20 10.51
CA ASN A 30 -4.22 -2.82 10.36
C ASN A 30 -3.27 -4.00 10.63
N LEU A 31 -3.59 -4.89 11.57
CA LEU A 31 -2.77 -6.07 11.85
C LEU A 31 -2.88 -7.10 10.72
N ILE A 32 -4.09 -7.38 10.24
CA ILE A 32 -4.32 -8.29 9.11
C ILE A 32 -3.58 -7.80 7.86
N VAL A 33 -3.68 -6.51 7.56
CA VAL A 33 -3.01 -5.93 6.40
C VAL A 33 -1.49 -5.99 6.55
N LYS A 34 -0.95 -5.67 7.73
CA LYS A 34 0.50 -5.76 7.97
C LYS A 34 1.02 -7.17 7.73
N ASP A 35 0.30 -8.17 8.25
CA ASP A 35 0.65 -9.57 8.06
C ASP A 35 0.58 -9.97 6.59
N GLY A 36 -0.52 -9.65 5.91
CA GLY A 36 -0.69 -9.95 4.47
C GLY A 36 0.26 -9.19 3.53
N LEU A 37 0.87 -8.09 3.98
CA LEU A 37 1.90 -7.38 3.21
C LEU A 37 3.28 -8.03 3.32
N THR A 38 3.53 -8.91 4.29
CA THR A 38 4.84 -9.55 4.46
C THR A 38 5.25 -10.37 3.23
N ASP A 39 4.30 -11.07 2.60
CA ASP A 39 4.52 -11.91 1.43
C ASP A 39 4.98 -11.15 0.17
N ALA A 40 4.68 -9.86 0.08
CA ALA A 40 5.01 -9.02 -1.07
C ALA A 40 5.89 -7.81 -0.68
N ASN A 41 6.48 -7.86 0.52
CA ASN A 41 7.19 -6.71 1.08
C ASN A 41 8.33 -6.26 0.17
N GLU A 42 8.99 -7.18 -0.51
CA GLU A 42 10.10 -6.86 -1.41
C GLU A 42 9.64 -6.10 -2.66
N SER A 43 8.62 -6.60 -3.36
CA SER A 43 8.05 -5.91 -4.53
C SER A 43 7.43 -4.56 -4.14
N VAL A 44 6.78 -4.48 -2.98
CA VAL A 44 6.24 -3.21 -2.45
C VAL A 44 7.35 -2.22 -2.14
N ASP A 45 8.45 -2.67 -1.54
CA ASP A 45 9.64 -1.86 -1.28
C ASP A 45 10.31 -1.39 -2.59
N ALA A 46 10.41 -2.24 -3.61
CA ALA A 46 10.92 -1.88 -4.92
C ALA A 46 10.08 -0.77 -5.59
N VAL A 47 8.75 -0.92 -5.61
CA VAL A 47 7.85 0.13 -6.13
C VAL A 47 8.00 1.41 -5.31
N ARG A 48 8.09 1.32 -3.98
CA ARG A 48 8.28 2.50 -3.12
C ARG A 48 9.55 3.25 -3.47
N ASN A 49 10.65 2.54 -3.70
CA ASN A 49 11.92 3.16 -4.09
C ASN A 49 11.86 3.80 -5.47
N ALA A 50 11.21 3.16 -6.44
CA ALA A 50 10.95 3.76 -7.76
C ALA A 50 10.16 5.06 -7.65
N VAL A 51 9.11 5.08 -6.82
CA VAL A 51 8.33 6.30 -6.56
C VAL A 51 9.18 7.36 -5.85
N VAL A 52 9.98 6.97 -4.84
CA VAL A 52 10.90 7.89 -4.15
C VAL A 52 11.92 8.49 -5.11
N TYR A 53 12.47 7.72 -6.05
CA TYR A 53 13.39 8.22 -7.07
C TYR A 53 12.73 9.33 -7.90
N VAL A 54 11.55 9.04 -8.46
CA VAL A 54 10.79 9.97 -9.32
C VAL A 54 10.45 11.25 -8.55
N ARG A 55 10.03 11.10 -7.29
CA ARG A 55 9.62 12.21 -6.42
C ARG A 55 10.78 12.97 -5.79
N GLY A 56 12.00 12.41 -5.83
CA GLY A 56 13.17 12.93 -5.14
C GLY A 56 13.70 14.24 -5.71
N SER A 57 13.36 14.59 -6.96
CA SER A 57 13.70 15.89 -7.54
C SER A 57 12.64 16.40 -8.52
N GLY A 58 12.52 17.72 -8.63
CA GLY A 58 11.61 18.34 -9.61
C GLY A 58 11.91 17.94 -11.05
N ASN A 59 13.19 17.84 -11.42
CA ASN A 59 13.61 17.43 -12.76
C ASN A 59 13.24 15.98 -13.09
N ARG A 60 13.37 15.05 -12.13
CA ARG A 60 12.96 13.65 -12.31
C ARG A 60 11.45 13.54 -12.47
N LEU A 61 10.69 14.30 -11.68
CA LEU A 61 9.23 14.35 -11.81
C LEU A 61 8.80 14.92 -13.17
N ILE A 62 9.43 16.01 -13.63
CA ILE A 62 9.15 16.59 -14.94
C ILE A 62 9.54 15.62 -16.07
N SER A 63 10.69 14.93 -15.96
CA SER A 63 11.09 13.93 -16.95
C SER A 63 10.13 12.73 -16.99
N PHE A 64 9.63 12.30 -15.82
CA PHE A 64 8.60 11.27 -15.71
C PHE A 64 7.30 11.75 -16.39
N GLU A 65 6.85 12.97 -16.08
CA GLU A 65 5.68 13.61 -16.70
C GLU A 65 5.76 13.70 -18.22
N GLN A 66 6.91 14.08 -18.77
CA GLN A 66 7.11 14.23 -20.21
C GLN A 66 6.93 12.93 -20.98
N LYS A 67 7.21 11.80 -20.33
CA LYS A 67 7.07 10.48 -20.94
C LYS A 67 5.62 9.95 -20.83
N VAL A 68 4.76 10.57 -20.00
CA VAL A 68 3.37 10.14 -19.77
C VAL A 68 2.49 10.65 -20.89
N GLU A 69 1.94 9.75 -21.71
CA GLU A 69 1.00 10.10 -22.79
C GLU A 69 -0.35 10.64 -22.26
N SER A 70 -0.71 10.38 -21.01
CA SER A 70 -2.05 10.63 -20.44
C SER A 70 -2.29 12.04 -19.87
N GLY A 71 -1.58 13.07 -20.34
CA GLY A 71 -1.76 14.46 -19.89
C GLY A 71 -0.98 14.82 -18.60
N ARG A 72 -1.09 16.07 -18.16
CA ARG A 72 -0.27 16.66 -17.07
C ARG A 72 -0.44 15.87 -15.76
N MET A 73 0.65 15.38 -15.19
CA MET A 73 0.63 14.90 -13.80
C MET A 73 0.67 16.08 -12.82
N THR A 74 0.11 15.87 -11.64
CA THR A 74 0.18 16.79 -10.51
C THR A 74 0.91 16.10 -9.36
N ARG A 75 1.23 16.83 -8.29
CA ARG A 75 1.84 16.23 -7.09
C ARG A 75 1.03 15.08 -6.46
N GLY A 76 -0.27 15.00 -6.70
CA GLY A 76 -1.14 13.90 -6.25
C GLY A 76 -1.21 12.71 -7.22
N SER A 77 -0.64 12.85 -8.42
CA SER A 77 -0.73 11.84 -9.47
C SER A 77 0.23 10.68 -9.30
N LEU A 78 1.19 10.75 -8.38
CA LEU A 78 2.02 9.62 -7.93
C LEU A 78 2.33 9.78 -6.43
N PRO A 79 1.47 9.25 -5.54
CA PRO A 79 1.56 9.48 -4.11
C PRO A 79 2.71 8.67 -3.48
N LEU A 80 3.39 9.27 -2.50
CA LEU A 80 4.36 8.56 -1.66
C LEU A 80 3.64 7.66 -0.67
N ASP A 81 4.23 6.50 -0.38
CA ASP A 81 3.76 5.62 0.67
C ASP A 81 4.15 6.12 2.06
N VAL A 82 3.23 5.93 3.01
CA VAL A 82 3.44 6.08 4.45
C VAL A 82 3.30 4.68 5.04
N THR A 83 4.42 4.04 5.35
CA THR A 83 4.51 2.62 5.75
C THR A 83 3.64 2.23 6.94
N THR A 84 3.27 3.20 7.79
CA THR A 84 2.36 2.98 8.93
C THR A 84 0.88 3.00 8.56
N ARG A 85 0.53 3.36 7.32
CA ARG A 85 -0.85 3.51 6.83
C ARG A 85 -1.04 2.78 5.50
N TRP A 86 -1.63 1.59 5.57
CA TRP A 86 -1.88 0.76 4.39
C TRP A 86 -2.72 1.44 3.29
N ASN A 87 -3.59 2.39 3.66
CA ASN A 87 -4.34 3.21 2.69
C ASN A 87 -3.40 3.95 1.72
N SER A 88 -2.29 4.48 2.23
CA SER A 88 -1.29 5.16 1.39
C SER A 88 -0.53 4.17 0.51
N THR A 89 -0.27 2.96 1.01
CA THR A 89 0.32 1.87 0.24
C THR A 89 -0.58 1.47 -0.92
N TYR A 90 -1.89 1.28 -0.66
CA TYR A 90 -2.88 1.02 -1.69
C TYR A 90 -2.88 2.09 -2.80
N LEU A 91 -2.90 3.37 -2.41
CA LEU A 91 -2.88 4.47 -3.36
C LEU A 91 -1.59 4.51 -4.18
N MET A 92 -0.44 4.28 -3.56
CA MET A 92 0.85 4.19 -4.26
C MET A 92 0.83 3.05 -5.28
N LEU A 93 0.48 1.83 -4.86
CA LEU A 93 0.48 0.66 -5.74
C LEU A 93 -0.52 0.79 -6.89
N SER A 94 -1.74 1.23 -6.58
CA SER A 94 -2.79 1.47 -7.57
C SER A 94 -2.35 2.50 -8.63
N THR A 95 -1.60 3.51 -8.22
CA THR A 95 -1.10 4.54 -9.12
C THR A 95 0.13 4.07 -9.89
N ALA A 96 1.06 3.38 -9.24
CA ALA A 96 2.24 2.81 -9.89
C ALA A 96 1.86 1.83 -11.01
N LEU A 97 0.83 0.99 -10.80
CA LEU A 97 0.30 0.09 -11.82
C LEU A 97 -0.21 0.82 -13.06
N LYS A 98 -0.84 1.99 -12.91
CA LYS A 98 -1.28 2.82 -14.05
C LYS A 98 -0.09 3.35 -14.86
N PHE A 99 1.07 3.50 -14.23
CA PHE A 99 2.30 3.98 -14.85
C PHE A 99 3.32 2.86 -15.08
N ARG A 100 2.92 1.58 -15.06
CA ARG A 100 3.85 0.44 -15.25
C ARG A 100 4.72 0.59 -16.50
N VAL A 101 4.09 0.86 -17.64
CA VAL A 101 4.79 1.06 -18.93
C VAL A 101 5.83 2.18 -18.86
N MET A 102 5.62 3.19 -18.01
CA MET A 102 6.60 4.26 -17.79
C MET A 102 7.82 3.76 -17.05
N PHE A 103 7.60 3.03 -15.95
CA PHE A 103 8.70 2.47 -15.17
C PHE A 103 9.55 1.53 -16.05
N ASP A 104 8.89 0.70 -16.87
CA ASP A 104 9.56 -0.16 -17.85
C ASP A 104 10.40 0.67 -18.86
N LYS A 105 9.85 1.78 -19.39
CA LYS A 105 10.60 2.69 -20.29
C LYS A 105 11.80 3.33 -19.61
N MET A 106 11.64 3.79 -18.37
CA MET A 106 12.73 4.40 -17.60
C MET A 106 13.86 3.43 -17.34
N GLU A 107 13.55 2.18 -17.02
CA GLU A 107 14.54 1.11 -16.89
C GLU A 107 15.32 0.93 -18.19
N THR A 108 14.63 0.95 -19.34
CA THR A 108 15.29 0.75 -20.64
C THR A 108 16.11 1.95 -21.14
N GLU A 109 15.71 3.19 -20.82
CA GLU A 109 16.22 4.40 -21.46
C GLU A 109 16.99 5.35 -20.53
N ASP A 110 16.71 5.34 -19.22
CA ASP A 110 17.23 6.33 -18.27
C ASP A 110 18.43 5.79 -17.49
N LYS A 111 19.63 6.14 -17.94
CA LYS A 111 20.87 5.76 -17.27
C LYS A 111 20.93 6.22 -15.80
N LEU A 112 20.40 7.41 -15.49
CA LEU A 112 20.42 7.93 -14.11
C LEU A 112 19.48 7.13 -13.18
N TYR A 113 18.39 6.60 -13.74
CA TYR A 113 17.52 5.66 -13.03
C TYR A 113 18.30 4.39 -12.69
N ASN A 114 18.92 3.75 -13.68
CA ASN A 114 19.67 2.52 -13.48
C ASN A 114 20.86 2.70 -12.52
N ASP A 115 21.63 3.78 -12.66
CA ASP A 115 22.76 4.10 -11.77
C ASP A 115 22.29 4.25 -10.31
N TYR A 116 21.11 4.84 -10.07
CA TYR A 116 20.55 4.98 -8.73
C TYR A 116 20.24 3.63 -8.08
N PHE A 117 19.65 2.68 -8.82
CA PHE A 117 19.35 1.35 -8.28
C PHE A 117 20.61 0.51 -8.07
N MET A 118 21.59 0.61 -8.97
CA MET A 118 22.89 -0.05 -8.83
C MET A 118 23.68 0.45 -7.61
N GLU A 119 23.70 1.76 -7.35
CA GLU A 119 24.37 2.33 -6.17
C GLU A 119 23.72 1.89 -4.84
N VAL A 120 22.39 1.69 -4.84
CA VAL A 120 21.67 1.25 -3.64
C VAL A 120 22.04 -0.19 -3.30
N GLY A 121 22.12 -1.08 -4.28
CA GLY A 121 22.54 -2.48 -4.10
C GLY A 121 23.97 -2.62 -3.57
N ILE A 122 24.90 -1.80 -4.08
CA ILE A 122 26.32 -1.84 -3.65
C ILE A 122 26.50 -1.36 -2.19
N LYS A 123 25.65 -0.44 -1.71
CA LYS A 123 25.76 0.15 -0.35
C LYS A 123 25.16 -0.73 0.76
N GLY A 124 24.85 -1.99 0.50
CA GLY A 124 24.35 -2.94 1.51
C GLY A 124 22.96 -2.59 2.07
N ARG A 125 22.24 -1.67 1.42
CA ARG A 125 20.79 -1.53 1.60
C ARG A 125 20.16 -2.59 0.72
N ARG A 126 19.17 -3.32 1.25
CA ARG A 126 18.44 -4.42 0.58
C ARG A 126 18.47 -4.25 -0.94
N GLU A 127 19.01 -5.26 -1.62
CA GLU A 127 19.09 -5.35 -3.08
C GLU A 127 17.65 -5.26 -3.60
N TRP A 128 17.29 -4.07 -4.09
CA TRP A 128 16.04 -3.89 -4.82
C TRP A 128 16.42 -3.98 -6.28
N ASP A 129 16.28 -5.17 -6.83
CA ASP A 129 16.39 -5.34 -8.27
C ASP A 129 15.37 -4.43 -8.96
N LEU A 130 15.68 -4.08 -10.21
CA LEU A 130 14.74 -3.39 -11.08
C LEU A 130 13.43 -4.18 -11.14
N LEU A 131 12.30 -3.46 -11.19
CA LEU A 131 10.97 -4.06 -11.12
C LEU A 131 10.76 -5.05 -12.27
N ASN A 132 10.78 -6.34 -11.96
CA ASN A 132 10.60 -7.37 -12.97
C ASN A 132 9.11 -7.78 -13.09
N THR A 133 8.83 -8.72 -14.01
CA THR A 133 7.45 -9.16 -14.25
C THR A 133 6.82 -9.87 -13.05
N LEU A 134 7.61 -10.54 -12.20
CA LEU A 134 7.11 -11.18 -10.97
C LEU A 134 6.71 -10.14 -9.94
N ASP A 135 7.47 -9.05 -9.82
CA ASP A 135 7.14 -7.95 -8.92
C ASP A 135 5.79 -7.35 -9.30
N TRP A 136 5.58 -7.03 -10.57
CA TRP A 136 4.30 -6.47 -11.02
C TRP A 136 3.11 -7.40 -10.73
N LYS A 137 3.29 -8.72 -10.89
CA LYS A 137 2.25 -9.70 -10.52
C LYS A 137 2.00 -9.74 -9.01
N ALA A 138 3.04 -9.64 -8.18
CA ALA A 138 2.88 -9.55 -6.74
C ALA A 138 2.13 -8.26 -6.37
N ILE A 139 2.49 -7.13 -6.97
CA ILE A 139 1.83 -5.84 -6.75
C ILE A 139 0.36 -5.85 -7.17
N GLU A 140 0.01 -6.48 -8.30
CA GLU A 140 -1.39 -6.64 -8.72
C GLU A 140 -2.21 -7.40 -7.67
N LYS A 141 -1.67 -8.52 -7.16
CA LYS A 141 -2.31 -9.31 -6.10
C LYS A 141 -2.44 -8.51 -4.81
N THR A 142 -1.36 -7.86 -4.37
CA THR A 142 -1.36 -7.02 -3.17
C THR A 142 -2.34 -5.86 -3.29
N ARG A 143 -2.39 -5.19 -4.45
CA ARG A 143 -3.36 -4.11 -4.70
C ARG A 143 -4.79 -4.63 -4.65
N SER A 144 -5.05 -5.84 -5.16
CA SER A 144 -6.38 -6.46 -5.06
C SER A 144 -6.74 -6.72 -3.61
N PHE A 145 -5.87 -7.39 -2.86
CA PHE A 145 -6.05 -7.66 -1.43
C PHE A 145 -6.35 -6.39 -0.62
N LEU A 146 -5.55 -5.33 -0.81
CA LEU A 146 -5.77 -4.04 -0.15
C LEU A 146 -7.07 -3.37 -0.59
N GLY A 147 -7.47 -3.55 -1.86
CA GLY A 147 -8.74 -3.06 -2.39
C GLY A 147 -9.94 -3.73 -1.73
N ASP A 148 -9.88 -5.04 -1.53
CA ASP A 148 -10.92 -5.82 -0.85
C ASP A 148 -11.06 -5.36 0.61
N ILE A 149 -9.93 -5.17 1.30
CA ILE A 149 -9.91 -4.61 2.66
C ILE A 149 -10.49 -3.19 2.72
N LEU A 150 -10.20 -2.34 1.73
CA LEU A 150 -10.76 -0.98 1.64
C LEU A 150 -12.28 -0.99 1.45
N GLN A 151 -12.79 -1.90 0.63
CA GLN A 151 -14.23 -2.08 0.45
C GLN A 151 -14.90 -2.55 1.74
N LEU A 152 -14.30 -3.54 2.42
CA LEU A 152 -14.77 -4.01 3.73
C LEU A 152 -14.78 -2.86 4.75
N TYR A 153 -13.67 -2.11 4.86
CA TYR A 153 -13.55 -0.97 5.76
C TYR A 153 -14.64 0.07 5.49
N THR A 154 -14.85 0.46 4.23
CA THR A 154 -15.89 1.42 3.83
C THR A 154 -17.28 0.90 4.20
N SER A 155 -17.59 -0.36 3.88
CA SER A 155 -18.89 -0.97 4.18
C SER A 155 -19.20 -1.02 5.67
N CYS A 156 -18.20 -1.32 6.51
CA CYS A 156 -18.34 -1.31 7.96
C CYS A 156 -18.57 0.11 8.49
N VAL A 157 -17.86 1.11 7.96
CA VAL A 157 -18.05 2.52 8.37
C VAL A 157 -19.41 3.05 7.93
N SER A 158 -19.85 2.77 6.70
CA SER A 158 -21.18 3.14 6.19
C SER A 158 -22.30 2.50 7.01
N SER A 159 -22.14 1.22 7.38
CA SER A 159 -23.12 0.50 8.21
C SER A 159 -23.24 1.08 9.62
N ASN A 160 -22.14 1.58 10.19
CA ASN A 160 -22.14 2.24 11.50
C ASN A 160 -22.80 3.63 11.46
N ILE A 161 -22.75 4.35 10.33
CA ILE A 161 -23.46 5.64 10.17
C ILE A 161 -24.98 5.41 10.08
N SER A 162 -25.42 4.37 9.39
CA SER A 162 -26.85 4.02 9.26
C SER A 162 -27.48 3.43 10.53
N GLN A 163 -26.68 3.00 11.52
CA GLN A 163 -27.18 2.55 12.83
C GLN A 163 -27.25 3.69 13.86
N CYS A 164 -26.68 4.86 13.55
CA CYS A 164 -26.73 6.06 14.38
C CYS A 164 -27.73 7.13 13.86
N SER A 165 -28.65 6.76 12.94
CA SER A 165 -29.70 7.63 12.41
C SER A 165 -31.09 7.15 12.81
#